data_AF-A0A414B033-F1
#
_entry.id   AF-A0A414B033-F1
#
_cell.length_a   1.000
_cell.length_b   1.000
_cell.length_c   1.000
_cell.angle_alpha   90.00
_cell.angle_beta   90.00
_cell.angle_gamma   90.00
#
_symmetry.space_group_name_H-M   'P 1'
#
loop_
_entity.id
_entity.type
_entity.pdbx_description
1 polymer ?
#
loop_
_entity_poly.entity_id
_entity_poly.type
_entity_poly.pdbx_seq_one_letter_code
_entity_poly.pdbx_strand_id
1 'polypeptide(L)'
;MNDKTFSAYVTTLDELNVLTSTSYYTASGKDMTSKVNQIADDLLSLLIKAYQQGIVATADMLAYDLTVDTDSMYDAIFMVIDGKTFEDRVADHVTAGDLAGLQTLAESEYHRVFNAAEEDGAYVFQSERGLGVSKKWVTVRDEKVRDTHKYLEGMSVALDEEFYTFDGDHAARPGGFTKAENNVNCRCVLQFETDTSQD
;
A
#
# COMPACT_ATOMS: atom_id res chain seq x y z
N MET A 1 6.57 10.50 -7.86
CA MET A 1 6.00 9.53 -8.82
C MET A 1 5.68 10.23 -10.12
N ASN A 2 5.93 9.64 -11.29
CA ASN A 2 5.49 10.24 -12.55
C ASN A 2 3.97 10.05 -12.76
N ASP A 3 3.33 10.93 -13.54
CA ASP A 3 1.87 10.94 -13.75
C ASP A 3 1.32 9.60 -14.27
N LYS A 4 2.11 8.87 -15.06
CA LYS A 4 1.70 7.59 -15.65
C LYS A 4 1.65 6.50 -14.58
N THR A 5 2.67 6.39 -13.74
CA THR A 5 2.71 5.42 -12.62
C THR A 5 1.60 5.74 -11.62
N PHE A 6 1.35 7.02 -11.35
CA PHE A 6 0.27 7.45 -10.48
C PHE A 6 -1.12 7.10 -11.03
N SER A 7 -1.35 7.38 -12.31
CA SER A 7 -2.59 7.00 -12.99
C SER A 7 -2.79 5.48 -13.01
N ALA A 8 -1.73 4.71 -13.20
CA ALA A 8 -1.78 3.24 -13.19
C ALA A 8 -2.09 2.68 -11.80
N TYR A 9 -1.52 3.28 -10.75
CA TYR A 9 -1.83 2.95 -9.36
C TYR A 9 -3.32 3.16 -9.06
N VAL A 10 -3.85 4.35 -9.35
CA VAL A 10 -5.27 4.67 -9.10
C VAL A 10 -6.20 3.75 -9.90
N THR A 11 -5.89 3.50 -11.18
CA THR A 11 -6.68 2.57 -12.01
C THR A 11 -6.67 1.16 -11.44
N THR A 12 -5.52 0.70 -10.90
CA THR A 12 -5.44 -0.64 -10.30
C THR A 12 -6.39 -0.77 -9.12
N LEU A 13 -6.58 0.28 -8.30
CA LEU A 13 -7.53 0.24 -7.19
C LEU A 13 -8.98 0.03 -7.66
N ASP A 14 -9.38 0.68 -8.76
CA ASP A 14 -10.72 0.47 -9.34
C ASP A 14 -10.90 -0.97 -9.84
N GLU A 15 -9.85 -1.57 -10.42
CA GLU A 15 -9.84 -2.97 -10.87
C GLU A 15 -9.91 -3.97 -9.71
N LEU A 16 -9.30 -3.68 -8.56
CA LEU A 16 -9.31 -4.56 -7.39
C LEU A 16 -10.73 -4.92 -6.97
N ASN A 17 -11.65 -3.94 -6.93
CA ASN A 17 -13.04 -4.20 -6.56
C ASN A 17 -13.74 -5.22 -7.45
N VAL A 18 -13.43 -5.18 -8.76
CA VAL A 18 -13.98 -6.12 -9.74
C VAL A 18 -13.39 -7.50 -9.54
N LEU A 19 -12.07 -7.59 -9.30
CA LEU A 19 -11.36 -8.84 -9.06
C LEU A 19 -11.81 -9.50 -7.75
N THR A 20 -11.92 -8.74 -6.67
CA THR A 20 -12.41 -9.20 -5.37
C THR A 20 -13.86 -9.69 -5.46
N SER A 21 -14.73 -8.95 -6.15
CA SER A 21 -16.12 -9.41 -6.39
C SER A 21 -16.15 -10.70 -7.19
N THR A 22 -15.36 -10.78 -8.26
CA THR A 22 -15.28 -11.97 -9.11
C THR A 22 -14.84 -13.18 -8.27
N SER A 23 -13.72 -13.06 -7.55
CA SER A 23 -13.23 -14.11 -6.64
C SER A 23 -14.31 -14.54 -5.65
N TYR A 24 -14.96 -13.58 -4.97
CA TYR A 24 -16.00 -13.87 -3.98
C TYR A 24 -17.20 -14.68 -4.52
N TYR A 25 -17.64 -14.39 -5.75
CA TYR A 25 -18.77 -15.09 -6.38
C TYR A 25 -18.36 -16.38 -7.08
N THR A 26 -17.14 -16.47 -7.61
CA THR A 26 -16.66 -17.67 -8.29
C THR A 26 -16.03 -18.69 -7.35
N ALA A 27 -15.73 -18.29 -6.11
CA ALA A 27 -15.19 -19.19 -5.11
C ALA A 27 -16.20 -20.31 -4.82
N SER A 28 -15.84 -21.50 -5.29
CA SER A 28 -16.73 -22.68 -5.41
C SER A 28 -16.28 -23.81 -4.49
N GLY A 29 -15.59 -23.46 -3.40
CA GLY A 29 -15.16 -24.38 -2.37
C GLY A 29 -16.30 -25.28 -1.88
N LYS A 30 -15.97 -26.55 -1.64
CA LYS A 30 -16.94 -27.55 -1.16
C LYS A 30 -17.52 -27.20 0.22
N ASP A 31 -16.80 -26.37 0.97
CA ASP A 31 -17.15 -25.83 2.28
C ASP A 31 -16.63 -24.39 2.43
N MET A 32 -17.00 -23.74 3.55
CA MET A 32 -16.62 -22.35 3.83
C MET A 32 -15.11 -22.16 3.89
N THR A 33 -14.37 -23.10 4.50
CA THR A 33 -12.91 -23.04 4.60
C THR A 33 -12.26 -23.00 3.22
N SER A 34 -12.72 -23.88 2.31
CA SER A 34 -12.23 -23.90 0.93
C SER A 34 -12.54 -22.59 0.19
N LYS A 35 -13.70 -21.98 0.47
CA LYS A 35 -14.07 -20.67 -0.09
C LYS A 35 -13.15 -19.55 0.41
N VAL A 36 -12.90 -19.50 1.72
CA VAL A 36 -11.99 -18.54 2.36
C VAL A 36 -10.60 -18.65 1.76
N ASN A 37 -10.05 -19.86 1.69
CA ASN A 37 -8.69 -20.09 1.19
C ASN A 37 -8.55 -19.64 -0.27
N GLN A 38 -9.52 -19.97 -1.12
CA GLN A 38 -9.48 -19.53 -2.52
C GLN A 38 -9.46 -18.01 -2.66
N ILE A 39 -10.28 -17.30 -1.88
CA ILE A 39 -10.33 -15.84 -1.90
C ILE A 39 -9.03 -15.24 -1.34
N ALA A 40 -8.49 -15.83 -0.27
CA ALA A 40 -7.22 -15.41 0.31
C ALA A 40 -6.06 -15.59 -0.69
N ASP A 41 -5.99 -16.71 -1.42
CA ASP A 41 -4.98 -16.97 -2.46
C ASP A 41 -5.09 -15.97 -3.63
N ASP A 42 -6.32 -15.65 -4.06
CA ASP A 42 -6.56 -14.65 -5.09
C ASP A 42 -6.08 -13.26 -4.63
N LEU A 43 -6.39 -12.88 -3.39
CA LEU A 43 -5.92 -11.62 -2.80
C LEU A 43 -4.40 -11.60 -2.62
N LEU A 44 -3.79 -12.71 -2.20
CA LEU A 44 -2.33 -12.83 -2.08
C LEU A 44 -1.64 -12.49 -3.41
N SER A 45 -2.18 -12.98 -4.52
CA SER A 45 -1.66 -12.68 -5.86
C SER A 45 -1.71 -11.18 -6.18
N LEU A 46 -2.75 -10.49 -5.71
CA LEU A 46 -2.89 -9.03 -5.85
C LEU A 46 -1.92 -8.28 -4.95
N LEU A 47 -1.66 -8.77 -3.73
CA LEU A 47 -0.71 -8.16 -2.79
C LEU A 47 0.75 -8.34 -3.25
N ILE A 48 1.10 -9.50 -3.80
CA ILE A 48 2.41 -9.72 -4.46
C ILE A 48 2.59 -8.71 -5.60
N LYS A 49 1.56 -8.54 -6.43
CA LYS A 49 1.58 -7.55 -7.52
C LYS A 49 1.72 -6.12 -6.97
N ALA A 50 1.03 -5.78 -5.88
CA ALA A 50 1.15 -4.48 -5.21
C ALA A 50 2.60 -4.18 -4.80
N TYR A 51 3.25 -5.15 -4.15
CA TYR A 51 4.64 -5.01 -3.70
C TYR A 51 5.59 -4.83 -4.89
N GLN A 52 5.46 -5.68 -5.92
CA GLN A 52 6.24 -5.56 -7.16
C GLN A 52 6.10 -4.18 -7.81
N GLN A 53 4.87 -3.65 -7.86
CA GLN A 53 4.60 -2.34 -8.45
C GLN A 53 5.17 -1.19 -7.61
N GLY A 54 5.20 -1.29 -6.28
CA GLY A 54 5.83 -0.29 -5.41
C GLY A 54 7.36 -0.23 -5.59
N ILE A 55 8.01 -1.40 -5.74
CA ILE A 55 9.44 -1.48 -6.06
C ILE A 55 9.72 -0.83 -7.42
N VAL A 56 8.93 -1.15 -8.45
CA VAL A 56 9.07 -0.54 -9.79
C VAL A 56 8.84 0.98 -9.75
N ALA A 57 7.84 1.44 -9.01
CA ALA A 57 7.57 2.87 -8.86
C ALA A 57 8.77 3.61 -8.25
N THR A 58 9.40 3.02 -7.24
CA THR A 58 10.58 3.60 -6.58
C THR A 58 11.81 3.56 -7.46
N ALA A 59 12.02 2.45 -8.17
CA ALA A 59 13.07 2.30 -9.18
C ALA A 59 12.99 3.41 -10.24
N ASP A 60 11.78 3.67 -10.74
CA ASP A 60 11.51 4.74 -11.70
C ASP A 60 11.81 6.14 -11.11
N MET A 61 11.40 6.40 -9.86
CA MET A 61 11.59 7.70 -9.22
C MET A 61 13.06 8.01 -8.91
N LEU A 62 13.82 7.01 -8.48
CA LEU A 62 15.23 7.15 -8.11
C LEU A 62 16.18 6.85 -9.28
N ALA A 63 15.63 6.53 -10.46
CA ALA A 63 16.38 6.11 -11.65
C ALA A 63 17.40 5.00 -11.34
N TYR A 64 16.94 3.98 -10.62
CA TYR A 64 17.78 2.89 -10.13
C TYR A 64 17.11 1.52 -10.32
N ASP A 65 17.92 0.50 -10.64
CA ASP A 65 17.41 -0.85 -10.79
C ASP A 65 17.27 -1.50 -9.41
N LEU A 66 16.02 -1.80 -9.03
CA LEU A 66 15.69 -2.45 -7.76
C LEU A 66 15.11 -3.82 -8.04
N THR A 67 15.45 -4.77 -7.17
CA THR A 67 14.88 -6.12 -7.22
C THR A 67 14.00 -6.35 -6.01
N VAL A 68 13.02 -7.25 -6.14
CA VAL A 68 12.14 -7.62 -5.04
C VAL A 68 12.90 -8.46 -4.05
N ASP A 69 13.03 -7.98 -2.81
CA ASP A 69 13.40 -8.79 -1.67
C ASP A 69 12.18 -9.56 -1.16
N THR A 70 12.27 -10.89 -1.16
CA THR A 70 11.12 -11.75 -0.83
C THR A 70 10.77 -11.75 0.64
N ASP A 71 11.76 -11.51 1.51
CA ASP A 71 11.54 -11.49 2.96
C ASP A 71 10.79 -10.21 3.35
N SER A 72 11.23 -9.06 2.82
CA SER A 72 10.53 -7.77 2.98
C SER A 72 9.12 -7.80 2.37
N MET A 73 8.95 -8.45 1.21
CA MET A 73 7.63 -8.67 0.62
C MET A 73 6.74 -9.53 1.53
N TYR A 74 7.28 -10.60 2.09
CA TYR A 74 6.56 -11.46 3.03
C TYR A 74 6.12 -10.68 4.27
N ASP A 75 7.04 -9.94 4.89
CA ASP A 75 6.77 -9.13 6.07
C ASP A 75 5.72 -8.04 5.79
N ALA A 76 5.79 -7.39 4.63
CA ALA A 76 4.79 -6.42 4.21
C ALA A 76 3.41 -7.07 4.03
N ILE A 77 3.31 -8.20 3.33
CA ILE A 77 2.03 -8.86 3.05
C ILE A 77 1.40 -9.45 4.32
N PHE A 78 2.18 -10.18 5.11
CA PHE A 78 1.70 -10.93 6.28
C PHE A 78 1.75 -10.14 7.58
N MET A 79 1.95 -8.81 7.51
CA MET A 79 1.90 -7.92 8.67
C MET A 79 0.68 -8.19 9.54
N VAL A 80 0.94 -8.44 10.82
CA VAL A 80 -0.08 -8.67 11.83
C VAL A 80 -0.65 -7.34 12.30
N ILE A 81 -1.94 -7.13 12.07
CA ILE A 81 -2.69 -5.94 12.49
C ILE A 81 -3.82 -6.42 13.39
N ASP A 82 -3.88 -5.89 14.62
CA ASP A 82 -4.83 -6.32 15.65
C ASP A 82 -4.85 -7.85 15.86
N GLY A 83 -3.65 -8.45 15.87
CA GLY A 83 -3.47 -9.89 16.07
C GLY A 83 -3.87 -10.78 14.89
N LYS A 84 -4.19 -10.20 13.73
CA LYS A 84 -4.64 -10.91 12.52
C LYS A 84 -3.68 -10.73 11.34
N THR A 85 -3.48 -11.75 10.53
CA THR A 85 -2.90 -11.61 9.18
C THR A 85 -3.95 -11.07 8.20
N PHE A 86 -3.58 -10.77 6.95
CA PHE A 86 -4.57 -10.43 5.93
C PHE A 86 -5.53 -11.60 5.67
N GLU A 87 -5.06 -12.85 5.75
CA GLU A 87 -5.88 -14.05 5.56
C GLU A 87 -6.95 -14.19 6.64
N ASP A 88 -6.59 -13.92 7.90
CA ASP A 88 -7.55 -13.89 9.01
C ASP A 88 -8.63 -12.81 8.78
N ARG A 89 -8.22 -11.61 8.34
CA ARG A 89 -9.15 -10.52 8.01
C ARG A 89 -10.06 -10.90 6.83
N VAL A 90 -9.54 -11.59 5.82
CA VAL A 90 -10.35 -12.14 4.70
C VAL A 90 -11.36 -13.15 5.22
N ALA A 91 -10.94 -14.07 6.10
CA ALA A 91 -11.82 -15.07 6.69
C ALA A 91 -13.00 -14.46 7.44
N ASP A 92 -12.79 -13.38 8.19
CA ASP A 92 -13.84 -12.64 8.90
C ASP A 92 -14.93 -12.15 7.94
N HIS A 93 -14.55 -11.42 6.89
CA HIS A 93 -15.51 -10.85 5.94
C HIS A 93 -16.22 -11.92 5.12
N VAL A 94 -15.48 -12.94 4.66
CA VAL A 94 -16.07 -14.02 3.85
C VAL A 94 -17.07 -14.83 4.68
N THR A 95 -16.75 -15.16 5.93
CA THR A 95 -17.64 -15.92 6.82
C THR A 95 -18.87 -15.10 7.22
N ALA A 96 -18.72 -13.78 7.36
CA ALA A 96 -19.82 -12.86 7.64
C ALA A 96 -20.72 -12.60 6.40
N GLY A 97 -20.30 -13.02 5.20
CA GLY A 97 -21.00 -12.69 3.96
C GLY A 97 -20.86 -11.22 3.55
N ASP A 98 -19.83 -10.54 4.05
CA ASP A 98 -19.60 -9.11 3.92
C ASP A 98 -18.68 -8.79 2.73
N LEU A 99 -19.25 -8.78 1.54
CA LEU A 99 -18.51 -8.43 0.32
C LEU A 99 -17.98 -6.98 0.35
N ALA A 100 -18.76 -6.04 0.89
CA ALA A 100 -18.37 -4.63 0.90
C ALA A 100 -17.15 -4.39 1.82
N GLY A 101 -17.13 -5.04 2.98
CA GLY A 101 -15.96 -5.03 3.87
C GLY A 101 -14.76 -5.75 3.25
N LEU A 102 -14.97 -6.87 2.56
CA LEU A 102 -13.89 -7.57 1.85
C LEU A 102 -13.25 -6.69 0.75
N GLN A 103 -14.05 -5.93 0.00
CA GLN A 103 -13.56 -4.97 -0.99
C GLN A 103 -12.74 -3.85 -0.35
N THR A 104 -13.25 -3.28 0.75
CA THR A 104 -12.56 -2.25 1.55
C THR A 104 -11.23 -2.77 2.09
N LEU A 105 -11.21 -4.02 2.57
CA LEU A 105 -9.98 -4.68 3.02
C LEU A 105 -8.98 -4.85 1.87
N ALA A 106 -9.42 -5.36 0.73
CA ALA A 106 -8.56 -5.60 -0.42
C ALA A 106 -7.86 -4.31 -0.91
N GLU A 107 -8.61 -3.21 -1.03
CA GLU A 107 -8.04 -1.90 -1.39
C GLU A 107 -7.03 -1.42 -0.33
N SER A 108 -7.39 -1.52 0.95
CA SER A 108 -6.55 -1.03 2.05
C SER A 108 -5.25 -1.83 2.19
N GLU A 109 -5.31 -3.15 2.03
CA GLU A 109 -4.12 -4.01 2.05
C GLU A 109 -3.23 -3.78 0.82
N TYR A 110 -3.82 -3.68 -0.38
CA TYR A 110 -3.05 -3.37 -1.59
C TYR A 110 -2.33 -2.03 -1.44
N HIS A 111 -3.03 -0.99 -0.97
CA HIS A 111 -2.46 0.33 -0.72
C HIS A 111 -1.31 0.28 0.29
N ARG A 112 -1.49 -0.42 1.42
CA ARG A 112 -0.47 -0.58 2.46
C ARG A 112 0.77 -1.29 1.94
N VAL A 113 0.60 -2.40 1.23
CA VAL A 113 1.70 -3.21 0.69
C VAL A 113 2.44 -2.46 -0.42
N PHE A 114 1.73 -1.75 -1.29
CA PHE A 114 2.35 -0.90 -2.32
C PHE A 114 3.26 0.18 -1.71
N ASN A 115 2.76 0.93 -0.72
CA ASN A 115 3.55 1.97 -0.08
C ASN A 115 4.70 1.40 0.78
N ALA A 116 4.53 0.20 1.34
CA ALA A 116 5.62 -0.50 2.03
C ALA A 116 6.77 -0.82 1.07
N ALA A 117 6.46 -1.43 -0.07
CA ALA A 117 7.44 -1.69 -1.12
C ALA A 117 8.14 -0.42 -1.61
N GLU A 118 7.40 0.68 -1.72
CA GLU A 118 7.96 1.97 -2.09
C GLU A 118 9.07 2.41 -1.13
N GLU A 119 8.79 2.35 0.17
CA GLU A 119 9.74 2.71 1.21
C GLU A 119 10.92 1.72 1.31
N ASP A 120 10.64 0.42 1.22
CA ASP A 120 11.68 -0.64 1.24
C ASP A 120 12.69 -0.44 0.09
N GLY A 121 12.19 -0.15 -1.11
CA GLY A 121 13.04 0.15 -2.27
C GLY A 121 13.91 1.40 -2.08
N ALA A 122 13.38 2.42 -1.40
CA ALA A 122 14.13 3.64 -1.11
C ALA A 122 15.25 3.39 -0.08
N TYR A 123 15.01 2.53 0.91
CA TYR A 123 16.05 2.10 1.86
C TYR A 123 17.15 1.28 1.19
N VAL A 124 16.79 0.36 0.28
CA VAL A 124 17.77 -0.38 -0.51
C VAL A 124 18.65 0.59 -1.30
N PHE A 125 18.03 1.50 -2.06
CA PHE A 125 18.76 2.53 -2.81
C PHE A 125 19.72 3.33 -1.92
N GLN A 126 19.24 3.85 -0.78
CA GLN A 126 20.04 4.65 0.13
C GLN A 126 21.24 3.86 0.66
N SER A 127 21.03 2.59 1.01
CA SER A 127 22.09 1.71 1.53
C SER A 127 23.15 1.38 0.47
N GLU A 128 22.75 1.16 -0.79
CA GLU A 128 23.64 0.74 -1.87
C GLU A 128 24.37 1.93 -2.52
N ARG A 129 23.74 3.11 -2.56
CA ARG A 129 24.32 4.32 -3.16
C ARG A 129 25.02 5.22 -2.16
N GLY A 130 24.67 5.16 -0.87
CA GLY A 130 25.15 6.08 0.14
C GLY A 130 24.67 7.52 -0.06
N LEU A 131 23.54 7.71 -0.74
CA LEU A 131 22.93 9.01 -1.00
C LEU A 131 21.73 9.23 -0.08
N GLY A 132 21.57 10.44 0.44
CA GLY A 132 20.35 10.84 1.14
C GLY A 132 19.13 10.70 0.22
N VAL A 133 18.00 10.35 0.81
CA VAL A 133 16.71 10.24 0.13
C VAL A 133 15.69 10.96 1.00
N SER A 134 14.92 11.85 0.39
CA SER A 134 13.74 12.44 0.99
C SER A 134 12.49 11.81 0.39
N LYS A 135 11.42 11.78 1.19
CA LYS A 135 10.10 11.29 0.76
C LYS A 135 9.08 12.41 0.91
N LYS A 136 8.17 12.48 -0.05
CA LYS A 136 7.13 13.51 -0.14
C LYS A 136 5.76 12.86 -0.22
N TRP A 137 4.81 13.39 0.53
CA TRP A 137 3.43 12.92 0.53
C TRP A 137 2.66 13.46 -0.69
N VAL A 138 2.03 12.56 -1.45
CA VAL A 138 1.24 12.92 -2.64
C VAL A 138 -0.15 12.31 -2.55
N THR A 139 -1.17 13.16 -2.59
CA THR A 139 -2.59 12.75 -2.61
C THR A 139 -3.12 12.63 -4.04
N VAL A 140 -4.26 11.95 -4.20
CA VAL A 140 -5.04 11.94 -5.46
C VAL A 140 -5.77 13.25 -5.77
N ARG A 141 -5.71 14.23 -4.85
CA ARG A 141 -6.29 15.57 -5.00
C ARG A 141 -7.76 15.59 -5.41
N ASP A 142 -8.50 14.55 -5.07
CA ASP A 142 -9.95 14.50 -5.27
C ASP A 142 -10.72 14.84 -3.99
N GLU A 143 -12.04 14.93 -4.12
CA GLU A 143 -12.93 15.32 -3.02
C GLU A 143 -13.00 14.29 -1.87
N LYS A 144 -12.56 13.05 -2.11
CA LYS A 144 -12.55 11.99 -1.10
C LYS A 144 -11.28 12.03 -0.23
N VAL A 145 -10.28 12.82 -0.60
CA VAL A 145 -9.09 13.03 0.24
C VAL A 145 -9.52 13.70 1.55
N ARG A 146 -9.16 13.07 2.67
CA ARG A 146 -9.45 13.55 4.02
C ARG A 146 -8.67 14.81 4.32
N ASP A 147 -9.19 15.67 5.18
CA ASP A 147 -8.51 16.91 5.54
C ASP A 147 -7.15 16.66 6.19
N THR A 148 -7.02 15.60 7.01
CA THR A 148 -5.75 15.15 7.60
C THR A 148 -4.70 14.83 6.54
N HIS A 149 -5.11 14.30 5.38
CA HIS A 149 -4.21 13.95 4.28
C HIS A 149 -3.97 15.13 3.34
N LYS A 150 -4.97 16.00 3.13
CA LYS A 150 -4.77 17.28 2.42
C LYS A 150 -3.74 18.15 3.13
N TYR A 151 -3.71 18.11 4.46
CA TYR A 151 -2.69 18.79 5.25
C TYR A 151 -1.28 18.28 4.93
N LEU A 152 -1.11 16.98 4.71
CA LEU A 152 0.17 16.37 4.36
C LEU A 152 0.60 16.63 2.91
N GLU A 153 -0.31 17.03 2.01
CA GLU A 153 -0.02 17.21 0.59
C GLU A 153 1.25 18.05 0.35
N GLY A 154 2.23 17.43 -0.28
CA GLY A 154 3.48 18.06 -0.66
C GLY A 154 4.48 18.26 0.49
N MET A 155 4.15 17.87 1.73
CA MET A 155 5.13 17.79 2.81
C MET A 155 6.23 16.81 2.44
N SER A 156 7.47 17.18 2.73
CA SER A 156 8.65 16.36 2.48
C SER A 156 9.46 16.24 3.77
N VAL A 157 9.91 15.03 4.05
CA VAL A 157 10.67 14.63 5.24
C VAL A 157 11.82 13.71 4.83
N ALA A 158 12.81 13.51 5.69
CA ALA A 158 13.85 12.52 5.44
C ALA A 158 13.26 11.09 5.37
N LEU A 159 13.96 10.16 4.73
CA LEU A 159 13.45 8.78 4.56
C LEU A 159 13.11 8.09 5.89
N ASP A 160 13.87 8.35 6.95
CA ASP A 160 13.67 7.80 8.31
C ASP A 160 12.73 8.61 9.20
N GLU A 161 12.20 9.73 8.71
CA GLU A 161 11.24 10.56 9.43
C GLU A 161 9.77 10.17 9.12
N GLU A 162 8.87 10.58 10.01
CA GLU A 162 7.43 10.36 9.88
C GLU A 162 6.69 11.63 9.48
N PHE A 163 5.54 11.44 8.84
CA PHE A 163 4.55 12.48 8.60
C PHE A 163 3.62 12.61 9.80
N TYR A 164 3.38 13.83 10.26
CA TYR A 164 2.46 14.13 11.36
C TYR A 164 1.23 14.85 10.86
N THR A 165 0.05 14.30 11.13
CA THR A 165 -1.25 14.91 10.84
C THR A 165 -1.61 15.96 11.90
N PHE A 166 -2.50 16.91 11.56
CA PHE A 166 -2.89 17.96 12.52
C PHE A 166 -3.75 17.44 13.70
N ASP A 167 -4.32 16.24 13.59
CA ASP A 167 -5.07 15.56 14.66
C ASP A 167 -4.17 14.66 15.53
N GLY A 168 -2.85 14.75 15.34
CA GLY A 168 -1.84 14.11 16.17
C GLY A 168 -1.55 12.65 15.85
N ASP A 169 -2.10 12.10 14.76
CA ASP A 169 -1.70 10.80 14.22
C ASP A 169 -0.43 10.94 13.36
N HIS A 170 0.32 9.86 13.17
CA HIS A 170 1.56 9.87 12.41
C HIS A 170 1.82 8.55 11.70
N ALA A 171 2.61 8.61 10.63
CA ALA A 171 3.03 7.43 9.88
C ALA A 171 4.31 7.72 9.08
N ALA A 172 5.13 6.70 8.87
CA ALA A 172 6.25 6.76 7.93
C ALA A 172 5.78 6.90 6.47
N ARG A 173 4.61 6.34 6.14
CA ARG A 173 4.08 6.23 4.78
C ARG A 173 2.54 6.10 4.75
N PRO A 174 1.87 6.37 3.61
CA PRO A 174 0.45 6.09 3.45
C PRO A 174 0.08 4.64 3.80
N GLY A 175 -1.03 4.46 4.52
CA GLY A 175 -1.48 3.16 5.01
C GLY A 175 -0.76 2.67 6.28
N GLY A 176 0.10 3.50 6.88
CA GLY A 176 0.86 3.19 8.10
C GLY A 176 0.44 3.96 9.36
N PHE A 177 -0.71 4.65 9.36
CA PHE A 177 -1.16 5.43 10.52
C PHE A 177 -1.65 4.55 11.68
N THR A 178 -1.73 5.12 12.88
CA THR A 178 -2.24 4.40 14.05
C THR A 178 -3.76 4.31 14.07
N LYS A 179 -4.47 5.29 13.50
CA LYS A 179 -5.94 5.29 13.44
C LYS A 179 -6.44 4.71 12.13
N ALA A 180 -7.37 3.75 12.22
CA ALA A 180 -7.98 3.12 11.04
C ALA A 180 -8.63 4.14 10.08
N GLU A 181 -9.21 5.24 10.61
CA GLU A 181 -9.82 6.29 9.80
C GLU A 181 -8.85 7.01 8.87
N ASN A 182 -7.55 7.05 9.19
CA ASN A 182 -6.50 7.61 8.33
C ASN A 182 -5.95 6.58 7.33
N ASN A 183 -6.23 5.28 7.49
CA ASN A 183 -5.71 4.23 6.60
C ASN A 183 -6.74 3.73 5.58
N VAL A 184 -7.96 3.43 6.04
CA VAL A 184 -8.97 2.75 5.21
C VAL A 184 -9.29 3.56 3.96
N ASN A 185 -9.28 2.94 2.78
CA ASN A 185 -9.54 3.59 1.48
C ASN A 185 -8.64 4.81 1.19
N CYS A 186 -7.48 4.91 1.85
CA CYS A 186 -6.47 5.88 1.47
C CYS A 186 -5.92 5.52 0.09
N ARG A 187 -5.64 6.55 -0.72
CA ARG A 187 -5.09 6.42 -2.08
C ARG A 187 -3.86 7.30 -2.30
N CYS A 188 -3.28 7.79 -1.20
CA CYS A 188 -2.07 8.61 -1.25
C CYS A 188 -0.87 7.73 -1.63
N VAL A 189 0.21 8.33 -2.09
CA VAL A 189 1.45 7.63 -2.42
C VAL A 189 2.65 8.46 -1.98
N LEU A 190 3.84 7.87 -2.07
CA LEU A 190 5.08 8.61 -1.87
C LEU A 190 5.66 9.10 -3.20
N GLN A 191 6.45 10.17 -3.08
CA GLN A 191 7.41 10.58 -4.09
C GLN A 191 8.78 10.66 -3.44
N PHE A 192 9.74 9.92 -3.98
CA PHE A 192 11.13 9.96 -3.51
C PHE A 192 12.00 10.84 -4.40
N GLU A 193 12.93 11.54 -3.77
CA GLU A 193 13.94 12.36 -4.43
C GLU A 193 15.29 12.12 -3.74
N THR A 194 16.37 12.10 -4.52
CA THR A 194 17.71 12.02 -3.95
C THR A 194 18.11 13.38 -3.40
N ASP A 195 18.72 13.39 -2.22
CA ASP A 195 19.28 14.60 -1.64
C ASP A 195 20.57 14.94 -2.41
N THR A 196 20.42 15.52 -3.60
CA THR A 196 21.56 16.18 -4.23
C THR A 196 21.87 17.39 -3.37
N SER A 197 23.07 17.40 -2.78
CA SER A 197 23.62 18.56 -2.07
C SER A 197 23.16 19.85 -2.74
N GLN A 198 22.42 20.68 -1.99
CA GLN A 198 22.15 22.05 -2.41
C GLN A 198 23.51 22.69 -2.70
N ASP A 199 23.74 23.05 -3.97
CA ASP A 199 24.86 23.90 -4.37
C ASP A 199 24.84 25.23 -3.59
#